data_AF-A0A8T6BIS7-F1
#
_entry.id   AF-A0A8T6BIS7-F1
#
_cell.length_a   1.000
_cell.length_b   1.000
_cell.length_c   1.000
_cell.angle_alpha   90.00
_cell.angle_beta   90.00
_cell.angle_gamma   90.00
#
_symmetry.space_group_name_H-M   'P 1'
#
loop_
_entity.id
_entity.type
_entity.pdbx_description
1 polymer ?
#
loop_
_entity_poly.entity_id
_entity_poly.type
_entity_poly.pdbx_seq_one_letter_code
_entity_poly.pdbx_strand_id
1 'polypeptide(L)'
;ILFLDEPTSGVDPLTRREFWLHINSMVEKGVTVMVTTHFMDEAEYCDRIGLVYRGKLIASGTPDDLKAQSANDEQPDPTMEQAFIQLIHDWDKEHSNE
;
A
#
# COMPACT_ATOMS: atom_id res chain seq x y z
N ILE A 1 -16.53 -6.23 9.49
CA ILE A 1 -15.38 -6.21 8.56
C ILE A 1 -15.93 -5.99 7.17
N LEU A 2 -15.39 -5.04 6.42
CA LEU A 2 -15.73 -4.72 5.02
C LEU A 2 -14.53 -5.05 4.14
N PHE A 3 -14.75 -5.70 3.01
CA PHE A 3 -13.74 -5.98 1.99
C PHE A 3 -14.09 -5.23 0.72
N LEU A 4 -13.14 -4.49 0.16
CA LEU A 4 -13.29 -3.70 -1.05
C LEU A 4 -12.17 -4.07 -2.02
N ASP A 5 -12.54 -4.53 -3.21
CA ASP A 5 -11.59 -4.92 -4.25
C ASP A 5 -11.44 -3.78 -5.26
N GLU A 6 -10.27 -3.14 -5.31
CA GLU A 6 -9.93 -2.03 -6.23
C GLU A 6 -11.04 -0.96 -6.35
N PRO A 7 -11.56 -0.41 -5.24
CA PRO A 7 -12.86 0.25 -5.22
C PRO A 7 -12.92 1.61 -5.90
N THR A 8 -11.75 2.21 -6.18
CA THR A 8 -11.57 3.51 -6.82
C THR A 8 -11.10 3.40 -8.28
N SER A 9 -11.01 2.17 -8.80
CA SER A 9 -10.57 1.93 -10.19
C SER A 9 -11.58 2.51 -11.19
N GLY A 10 -11.09 3.29 -12.16
CA GLY A 10 -11.91 3.96 -13.16
C GLY A 10 -12.71 5.17 -12.65
N VAL A 11 -12.51 5.57 -11.39
CA VAL A 11 -13.15 6.74 -10.77
C VAL A 11 -12.26 7.97 -10.98
N ASP A 12 -12.87 9.13 -11.22
CA ASP A 12 -12.13 10.39 -11.36
C ASP A 12 -11.48 10.84 -10.02
N PRO A 13 -10.46 11.72 -10.06
CA PRO A 13 -9.72 12.10 -8.86
C PRO A 13 -10.56 12.72 -7.74
N LEU A 14 -11.65 13.42 -8.05
CA LEU A 14 -12.50 14.05 -7.02
C LEU A 14 -13.34 12.99 -6.32
N THR A 15 -14.04 12.16 -7.09
CA THR A 15 -14.90 11.10 -6.56
C THR A 15 -14.08 10.07 -5.76
N ARG A 16 -12.82 9.81 -6.16
CA ARG A 16 -11.88 8.98 -5.38
C ARG A 16 -11.66 9.52 -3.96
N ARG A 17 -11.49 10.84 -3.80
CA ARG A 17 -11.31 11.46 -2.47
C ARG A 17 -12.57 11.33 -1.63
N GLU A 18 -13.74 11.55 -2.23
CA GLU A 18 -15.02 11.34 -1.54
C GLU A 18 -15.20 9.88 -1.09
N PHE A 19 -14.77 8.94 -1.92
CA PHE A 19 -14.81 7.52 -1.59
C PHE A 19 -13.97 7.20 -0.34
N TRP A 20 -12.74 7.72 -0.27
CA TRP A 20 -11.88 7.56 0.91
C TRP A 20 -12.43 8.23 2.17
N LEU A 21 -13.10 9.39 2.05
CA LEU A 21 -13.81 10.00 3.19
C LEU A 21 -14.90 9.07 3.75
N HIS A 22 -15.64 8.38 2.87
CA HIS A 22 -16.63 7.40 3.32
C HIS A 22 -16.00 6.20 4.02
N ILE A 23 -14.91 5.64 3.48
CA ILE A 23 -14.16 4.55 4.12
C ILE A 23 -13.73 4.97 5.54
N ASN A 24 -13.09 6.13 5.65
CA ASN A 24 -12.58 6.63 6.92
C ASN A 24 -13.71 6.83 7.94
N SER A 25 -14.87 7.33 7.52
CA SER A 25 -16.05 7.46 8.40
C SER A 25 -16.58 6.12 8.92
N MET A 26 -16.37 5.02 8.20
CA MET A 26 -16.74 3.67 8.67
C MET A 26 -15.70 3.15 9.65
N VAL A 27 -14.41 3.39 9.39
CA VAL A 27 -13.31 3.05 10.30
C VAL A 27 -13.48 3.74 11.65
N GLU A 28 -13.81 5.04 11.65
CA GLU A 28 -14.11 5.81 12.86
C GLU A 28 -15.28 5.24 13.68
N LYS A 29 -16.22 4.53 13.03
CA LYS A 29 -17.34 3.84 13.70
C LYS A 29 -16.98 2.43 14.17
N GLY A 30 -15.71 2.03 14.08
CA GLY A 30 -15.20 0.73 14.51
C GLY A 30 -15.30 -0.37 13.45
N VAL A 31 -15.57 -0.03 12.18
CA VAL A 31 -15.58 -1.01 11.09
C VAL A 31 -14.15 -1.24 10.60
N THR A 32 -13.63 -2.45 10.74
CA THR A 32 -12.40 -2.85 10.03
C THR A 32 -12.67 -2.92 8.53
N VAL A 33 -11.89 -2.21 7.73
CA VAL A 33 -11.95 -2.21 6.27
C VAL A 33 -10.65 -2.79 5.70
N MET A 34 -10.76 -3.68 4.73
CA MET A 34 -9.63 -4.19 3.93
C MET A 34 -9.86 -3.77 2.47
N VAL A 35 -8.87 -3.09 1.90
CA VAL A 35 -8.90 -2.59 0.53
C VAL A 35 -7.75 -3.23 -0.25
N THR A 36 -8.00 -3.63 -1.50
CA THR A 36 -6.94 -3.86 -2.49
C THR A 36 -6.85 -2.63 -3.38
N THR A 37 -5.63 -2.18 -3.65
CA THR A 37 -5.37 -1.06 -4.57
C THR A 37 -4.00 -1.25 -5.19
N HIS A 38 -3.87 -0.84 -6.44
CA HIS A 38 -2.58 -0.71 -7.12
C HIS A 38 -2.05 0.74 -7.10
N PHE A 39 -2.76 1.66 -6.46
CA PHE A 39 -2.32 3.05 -6.26
C PHE A 39 -1.64 3.22 -4.91
N MET A 40 -0.34 3.51 -4.92
CA MET A 40 0.46 3.62 -3.68
C MET A 40 0.03 4.79 -2.80
N ASP A 41 -0.38 5.89 -3.43
CA ASP A 41 -0.98 7.06 -2.80
C ASP A 41 -2.34 6.79 -2.13
N GLU A 42 -3.05 5.73 -2.53
CA GLU A 42 -4.22 5.25 -1.79
C GLU A 42 -3.84 4.33 -0.64
N ALA A 43 -2.84 3.46 -0.85
CA ALA A 43 -2.33 2.58 0.20
C ALA A 43 -1.79 3.36 1.41
N GLU A 44 -1.26 4.58 1.18
CA GLU A 44 -0.82 5.49 2.26
C GLU A 44 -1.95 5.91 3.21
N TYR A 45 -3.22 5.82 2.84
CA TYR A 45 -4.34 6.07 3.76
C TYR A 45 -4.62 4.90 4.72
N CYS A 46 -4.02 3.73 4.49
CA CYS A 46 -4.24 2.56 5.31
C CYS A 46 -3.36 2.57 6.58
N ASP A 47 -3.92 2.10 7.69
CA ASP A 47 -3.16 1.90 8.93
C ASP A 47 -2.03 0.87 8.76
N ARG A 48 -2.25 -0.12 7.90
CA ARG A 48 -1.31 -1.21 7.58
C ARG A 48 -1.45 -1.61 6.11
N ILE A 49 -0.32 -1.93 5.49
CA ILE A 49 -0.22 -2.37 4.10
C ILE A 49 0.42 -3.76 4.07
N GLY A 50 -0.05 -4.61 3.16
CA GLY A 50 0.63 -5.84 2.74
C GLY A 50 0.96 -5.75 1.26
N LEU A 51 2.25 -5.84 0.91
CA LEU A 51 2.70 -5.83 -0.48
C LEU A 51 2.73 -7.26 -1.02
N VAL A 52 1.98 -7.50 -2.10
CA VAL A 52 1.89 -8.81 -2.74
C VAL A 52 2.57 -8.77 -4.09
N TYR A 53 3.54 -9.64 -4.30
CA TYR A 53 4.25 -9.81 -5.57
C TYR A 53 4.41 -11.31 -5.86
N ARG A 54 4.14 -11.72 -7.11
CA ARG A 54 4.14 -13.13 -7.55
C ARG A 54 3.36 -14.10 -6.63
N GLY A 55 2.23 -13.64 -6.09
CA GLY A 55 1.38 -14.43 -5.20
C GLY A 55 1.95 -14.64 -3.80
N LYS A 56 3.00 -13.90 -3.42
CA LYS A 56 3.63 -13.92 -2.09
C LYS A 56 3.49 -12.56 -1.44
N LEU A 57 3.28 -12.55 -0.13
CA LEU A 57 3.39 -11.34 0.69
C LEU A 57 4.88 -11.06 0.89
N ILE A 58 5.41 -10.03 0.23
CA ILE A 58 6.84 -9.70 0.24
C ILE A 58 7.21 -8.72 1.35
N ALA A 59 6.25 -7.91 1.81
CA ALA A 59 6.43 -7.01 2.94
C ALA A 59 5.08 -6.69 3.59
N SER A 60 5.09 -6.32 4.87
CA SER A 60 3.91 -5.82 5.57
C SER A 60 4.28 -4.92 6.74
N GLY A 61 3.53 -3.85 6.96
CA GLY A 61 3.82 -2.88 8.01
C GLY A 61 2.89 -1.68 7.92
N THR A 62 3.16 -0.65 8.71
CA THR A 62 2.58 0.68 8.45
C THR A 62 3.20 1.28 7.18
N PRO A 63 2.59 2.30 6.56
CA PRO A 63 3.20 3.01 5.45
C PRO A 63 4.63 3.50 5.75
N ASP A 64 4.83 4.05 6.94
CA ASP A 64 6.14 4.56 7.37
C ASP A 64 7.17 3.43 7.57
N ASP A 65 6.75 2.28 8.11
CA ASP A 65 7.64 1.11 8.25
C ASP A 65 8.11 0.59 6.89
N LEU A 66 7.24 0.57 5.89
CA LEU A 66 7.59 0.13 4.54
C LEU A 66 8.53 1.11 3.85
N LYS A 67 8.29 2.42 3.99
CA LYS A 67 9.21 3.46 3.50
C LYS A 67 10.58 3.32 4.15
N ALA A 68 10.62 3.20 5.48
CA ALA A 68 11.87 3.05 6.23
C ALA A 68 12.68 1.81 5.83
N GLN A 69 12.03 0.70 5.50
CA GLN A 69 12.70 -0.52 5.01
C GLN A 69 13.45 -0.32 3.69
N SER A 70 12.99 0.62 2.86
CA SER A 70 13.59 0.93 1.55
C SER A 70 14.58 2.08 1.56
N ALA A 71 14.66 2.83 2.66
CA ALA A 71 15.51 4.00 2.78
C ALA A 71 17.00 3.62 2.75
N ASN A 72 17.81 4.43 2.07
CA ASN A 72 19.27 4.23 1.92
C ASN A 72 20.01 5.58 1.77
N ASP A 73 21.34 5.53 1.64
CA ASP A 73 22.19 6.73 1.57
C ASP A 73 21.85 7.64 0.38
N GLU A 74 21.41 7.09 -0.75
CA GLU A 74 21.00 7.85 -1.94
C GLU A 74 19.57 8.39 -1.81
N GLN A 75 18.73 7.68 -1.06
CA GLN A 75 17.32 7.98 -0.87
C GLN A 75 16.89 7.77 0.59
N PRO A 76 17.14 8.76 1.47
CA PRO A 76 16.86 8.63 2.89
C PRO A 76 15.37 8.76 3.24
N ASP A 77 14.56 9.36 2.36
CA ASP A 77 13.11 9.55 2.54
C ASP A 77 12.36 9.13 1.26
N PRO A 78 12.12 7.82 1.06
CA PRO A 78 11.45 7.30 -0.12
C PRO A 78 9.93 7.52 -0.06
N THR A 79 9.33 7.79 -1.22
CA THR A 79 7.87 7.68 -1.40
C THR A 79 7.42 6.23 -1.28
N MET A 80 6.12 6.00 -1.09
CA MET A 80 5.59 4.63 -1.07
C MET A 80 5.82 3.90 -2.40
N GLU A 81 5.80 4.61 -3.52
CA GLU A 81 6.10 4.03 -4.84
C GLU A 81 7.57 3.62 -4.96
N GLN A 82 8.49 4.42 -4.44
CA GLN A 82 9.91 4.06 -4.39
C GLN A 82 10.15 2.87 -3.46
N ALA A 83 9.49 2.86 -2.31
CA ALA A 83 9.54 1.74 -1.38
C ALA A 83 9.07 0.43 -2.02
N PHE A 84 7.95 0.48 -2.74
CA PHE A 84 7.41 -0.65 -3.48
C PHE A 84 8.40 -1.20 -4.52
N ILE A 85 8.98 -0.33 -5.35
CA ILE A 85 9.95 -0.71 -6.38
C ILE A 85 11.19 -1.35 -5.74
N GLN A 86 11.72 -0.75 -4.69
CA GLN A 86 12.91 -1.24 -3.99
C GLN A 86 12.66 -2.61 -3.35
N LEU A 87 11.53 -2.79 -2.67
CA LEU A 87 11.17 -4.07 -2.03
C LEU A 87 10.96 -5.20 -3.06
N ILE A 88 10.43 -4.89 -4.25
CA ILE A 88 10.38 -5.85 -5.36
C ILE A 88 11.78 -6.22 -5.83
N HIS A 89 12.67 -5.24 -6.03
CA HIS A 89 14.04 -5.51 -6.46
C HIS A 89 14.81 -6.37 -5.46
N ASP A 90 14.65 -6.10 -4.16
CA ASP A 90 15.32 -6.89 -3.13
C ASP A 90 14.74 -8.29 -3.03
N TRP A 91 13.41 -8.45 -3.15
CA TRP A 91 12.78 -9.77 -3.25
C TRP A 91 13.28 -10.56 -4.47
N ASP A 92 13.34 -9.93 -5.65
CA ASP A 92 13.83 -10.59 -6.87
C ASP A 92 15.31 -10.99 -6.72
N LYS A 93 16.18 -10.17 -6.11
CA LYS A 93 17.60 -10.53 -5.84
C LYS A 93 17.73 -11.75 -4.93
N GLU A 94 16.93 -11.82 -3.87
CA GLU A 94 16.95 -12.93 -2.91
C GLU A 94 16.46 -14.24 -3.53
N HIS A 95 15.49 -14.16 -4.47
CA HIS A 95 14.83 -15.32 -5.08
C HIS A 95 15.28 -15.59 -6.53
N SER A 96 16.31 -14.89 -7.03
CA SER A 96 16.85 -15.11 -8.40
C SER A 96 17.51 -16.48 -8.60
N ASN A 97 17.71 -17.26 -7.53
CA ASN A 97 18.35 -18.58 -7.56
C ASN A 97 17.38 -19.75 -7.27
N GLU A 98 16.07 -19.50 -7.19
CA GLU A 98 15.03 -20.54 -7.11
C GLU A 98 14.48 -20.90 -8.49
#